data_AF-A0A1J3E8U3-F1
#
_entry.id   AF-A0A1J3E8U3-F1
#
_cell.length_a   1.000
_cell.length_b   1.000
_cell.length_c   1.000
_cell.angle_alpha   90.00
_cell.angle_beta   90.00
_cell.angle_gamma   90.00
#
_symmetry.space_group_name_H-M   'P 1'
#
loop_
_entity.id
_entity.type
_entity.pdbx_description
1 polymer ?
#
loop_
_entity_poly.entity_id
_entity_poly.type
_entity_poly.pdbx_seq_one_letter_code
_entity_poly.pdbx_strand_id
1 'polypeptide(L)'
;VTTLLFHIPACWTLVSVFGQGSNGAAMAISMSFWFNALILICYVRFSSSCEKTRGFVSDDFVSSVKQFFHYGIPSAAMTCLEWWLYEVIILSSGLLPKPKLETSVLSICLTTATLHYVIPAGVAAAVSTRVSNNLGAGNPQGARLSVLSGLCLWL
;
A
#
# COMPACT_ATOMS: atom_id res chain seq x y z
N VAL A 1 -7.55 2.35 10.34
CA VAL A 1 -8.45 1.78 11.36
C VAL A 1 -9.91 2.10 11.08
N THR A 2 -10.29 3.38 10.92
CA THR A 2 -11.69 3.78 10.66
C THR A 2 -12.33 3.05 9.47
N THR A 3 -11.63 3.00 8.34
CA THR A 3 -12.10 2.28 7.14
C THR A 3 -12.28 0.77 7.37
N LEU A 4 -11.41 0.17 8.19
CA LEU A 4 -11.51 -1.26 8.54
C LEU A 4 -12.76 -1.54 9.39
N LEU A 5 -13.04 -0.66 10.37
CA LEU A 5 -14.23 -0.74 11.22
C LEU A 5 -15.53 -0.54 10.41
N PHE A 6 -15.48 0.21 9.32
CA PHE A 6 -16.59 0.32 8.37
C PHE A 6 -16.69 -0.92 7.45
N HIS A 7 -15.56 -1.43 6.97
CA HIS A 7 -15.50 -2.54 6.03
C HIS A 7 -16.11 -3.83 6.58
N ILE A 8 -15.83 -4.16 7.84
CA ILE A 8 -16.30 -5.41 8.46
C ILE A 8 -17.84 -5.52 8.47
N PRO A 9 -18.61 -4.52 8.99
CA PRO A 9 -20.07 -4.53 8.92
C PRO A 9 -20.62 -4.48 7.49
N ALA A 10 -19.98 -3.71 6.59
CA ALA A 10 -20.39 -3.61 5.19
C ALA A 10 -20.29 -4.97 4.49
N CYS A 11 -19.17 -5.67 4.67
CA CYS A 11 -18.98 -7.04 4.19
C CYS A 11 -20.01 -8.00 4.77
N TRP A 12 -20.19 -8.00 6.09
CA TRP A 12 -21.17 -8.87 6.75
C TRP A 12 -22.60 -8.65 6.23
N THR A 13 -23.01 -7.39 6.07
CA THR A 13 -24.36 -7.05 5.59
C THR A 13 -24.55 -7.48 4.14
N LEU A 14 -23.64 -7.10 3.25
CA LEU A 14 -23.78 -7.36 1.81
C LEU A 14 -23.66 -8.86 1.48
N VAL A 15 -22.78 -9.58 2.17
CA VAL A 15 -22.54 -11.00 1.91
C VAL A 15 -23.55 -11.88 2.65
N SER A 16 -23.73 -11.68 3.96
CA SER A 16 -24.52 -12.59 4.80
C SER A 16 -26.00 -12.21 4.89
N VAL A 17 -26.32 -10.92 4.99
CA VAL A 17 -27.71 -10.46 5.15
C VAL A 17 -28.42 -10.35 3.80
N PHE A 18 -27.77 -9.73 2.81
CA PHE A 18 -28.35 -9.57 1.46
C PHE A 18 -28.05 -10.73 0.51
N GLY A 19 -27.19 -11.68 0.91
CA GLY A 19 -26.92 -12.89 0.13
C GLY A 19 -26.23 -12.65 -1.20
N GLN A 20 -25.51 -11.53 -1.39
CA GLN A 20 -24.91 -11.16 -2.67
C GLN A 20 -23.59 -11.90 -2.98
N GLY A 21 -23.13 -12.79 -2.09
CA GLY A 21 -21.95 -13.64 -2.32
C GLY A 21 -20.68 -12.85 -2.67
N SER A 22 -19.97 -13.28 -3.71
CA SER A 22 -18.72 -12.66 -4.17
C SER A 22 -18.92 -11.21 -4.64
N ASN A 23 -20.03 -10.91 -5.32
CA ASN A 23 -20.36 -9.56 -5.75
C ASN A 23 -20.60 -8.65 -4.54
N GLY A 24 -21.23 -9.17 -3.48
CA GLY A 24 -21.40 -8.45 -2.21
C GLY A 24 -20.06 -8.07 -1.58
N ALA A 25 -19.08 -8.97 -1.57
CA ALA A 25 -17.72 -8.69 -1.10
C ALA A 25 -17.02 -7.61 -1.96
N ALA A 26 -17.17 -7.70 -3.29
CA ALA A 26 -16.64 -6.70 -4.22
C ALA A 26 -17.27 -5.30 -4.03
N MET A 27 -18.59 -5.24 -3.82
CA MET A 27 -19.29 -3.98 -3.51
C MET A 27 -18.85 -3.41 -2.17
N ALA A 28 -18.68 -4.25 -1.15
CA ALA A 28 -18.22 -3.84 0.18
C ALA A 28 -16.84 -3.19 0.14
N ILE A 29 -15.90 -3.79 -0.61
CA ILE A 29 -14.55 -3.21 -0.76
C ILE A 29 -14.59 -1.88 -1.52
N SER A 30 -15.36 -1.78 -2.62
CA SER A 30 -15.54 -0.51 -3.34
C SER A 30 -16.13 0.59 -2.45
N MET A 31 -17.16 0.27 -1.67
CA MET A 31 -17.78 1.20 -0.72
C MET A 31 -16.79 1.65 0.36
N SER A 32 -15.96 0.74 0.86
CA SER A 32 -14.93 1.03 1.86
C SER A 32 -13.85 1.96 1.31
N PHE A 33 -13.43 1.78 0.05
CA PHE A 33 -12.48 2.68 -0.61
C PHE A 33 -13.06 4.08 -0.83
N TRP A 34 -14.32 4.20 -1.25
CA TRP A 34 -14.99 5.50 -1.36
C TRP A 34 -15.15 6.18 0.00
N PHE A 35 -15.53 5.45 1.03
CA PHE A 35 -15.60 5.96 2.39
C PHE A 35 -14.24 6.49 2.86
N ASN A 36 -13.16 5.74 2.63
CA ASN A 36 -11.79 6.17 2.94
C ASN A 36 -11.40 7.45 2.17
N ALA A 37 -11.71 7.50 0.87
CA ALA A 37 -11.45 8.67 0.03
C ALA A 37 -12.19 9.90 0.56
N LEU A 38 -13.47 9.77 0.91
CA LEU A 38 -14.27 10.87 1.46
C LEU A 38 -13.70 11.37 2.80
N ILE A 39 -13.31 10.47 3.70
CA ILE A 39 -12.67 10.88 4.97
C ILE A 39 -11.37 11.63 4.72
N LEU A 40 -10.52 11.15 3.81
CA LEU A 40 -9.25 11.80 3.48
C LEU A 40 -9.48 13.16 2.81
N ILE A 41 -10.44 13.27 1.87
CA ILE A 41 -10.81 14.54 1.23
C ILE A 41 -11.30 15.53 2.29
N CYS A 42 -12.20 15.11 3.19
CA CYS A 42 -12.68 15.94 4.29
C CYS A 42 -11.53 16.40 5.20
N TYR A 43 -10.66 15.48 5.60
CA TYR A 43 -9.50 15.82 6.43
C TYR A 43 -8.59 16.84 5.75
N VAL A 44 -8.19 16.57 4.50
CA VAL A 44 -7.36 17.47 3.72
C VAL A 44 -8.05 18.81 3.51
N ARG A 45 -9.38 18.87 3.36
CA ARG A 45 -10.17 20.09 3.07
C ARG A 45 -10.54 20.94 4.28
N PHE A 46 -10.63 20.36 5.47
CA PHE A 46 -11.07 21.06 6.68
C PHE A 46 -10.02 21.15 7.79
N SER A 47 -9.00 20.29 7.80
CA SER A 47 -7.93 20.34 8.82
C SER A 47 -6.99 21.52 8.62
N SER A 48 -6.60 22.17 9.72
CA SER A 48 -5.55 23.20 9.74
C SER A 48 -4.16 22.62 9.48
N SER A 49 -3.93 21.33 9.78
CA SER A 49 -2.65 20.65 9.53
C SER A 49 -2.28 20.60 8.04
N CYS A 50 -3.27 20.67 7.15
CA CYS A 50 -3.08 20.63 5.70
C CYS A 50 -3.21 22.01 5.04
N GLU A 51 -3.37 23.09 5.80
CA GLU A 51 -3.65 24.43 5.25
C GLU A 51 -2.54 24.91 4.30
N LYS A 52 -1.27 24.68 4.66
CA LYS A 52 -0.11 25.09 3.85
C LYS A 52 0.16 24.20 2.63
N THR A 53 -0.38 22.99 2.61
CA THR A 53 -0.09 21.97 1.58
C THR A 53 -1.31 21.64 0.72
N ARG A 54 -2.48 22.22 1.02
CA ARG A 54 -3.71 22.05 0.25
C ARG A 54 -3.67 22.90 -1.02
N GLY A 55 -4.09 22.30 -2.13
CA GLY A 55 -4.20 22.97 -3.42
C GLY A 55 -3.05 22.62 -4.35
N PHE A 56 -3.04 23.24 -5.53
CA PHE A 56 -1.98 23.06 -6.52
C PHE A 56 -1.76 24.39 -7.26
N VAL A 57 -0.57 24.57 -7.81
CA VAL A 57 -0.24 25.70 -8.68
C VAL A 57 -0.46 25.24 -10.12
N SER A 58 -1.32 25.97 -10.87
CA SER A 58 -1.71 25.56 -12.23
C SER A 58 -0.52 25.50 -13.18
N ASP A 59 0.42 26.44 -13.06
CA ASP A 59 1.57 26.57 -13.96
C ASP A 59 2.55 25.41 -13.83
N ASP A 60 2.66 24.81 -12.64
CA ASP A 60 3.54 23.68 -12.38
C ASP A 60 2.91 22.32 -12.74
N PHE A 61 1.61 22.27 -13.03
CA PHE A 61 0.86 21.02 -13.19
C PHE A 61 1.51 20.06 -14.20
N VAL A 62 1.81 20.54 -15.41
CA VAL A 62 2.39 19.69 -16.46
C VAL A 62 3.77 19.18 -16.07
N SER A 63 4.59 20.02 -15.43
CA SER A 63 5.92 19.65 -14.93
C SER A 63 5.82 18.60 -13.82
N SER A 64 4.94 18.80 -12.85
CA SER A 64 4.68 17.86 -11.75
C SER A 64 4.16 16.51 -12.27
N VAL A 65 3.25 16.50 -13.25
CA VAL A 65 2.77 15.25 -13.88
C VAL A 65 3.90 14.52 -14.59
N LYS A 66 4.76 15.24 -15.32
CA LYS A 66 5.93 14.63 -15.97
C LYS A 66 6.88 14.00 -14.95
N GLN A 67 7.18 14.69 -13.85
CA GLN A 67 8.01 14.15 -12.76
C GLN A 67 7.33 12.97 -12.07
N PHE A 68 6.01 13.04 -11.84
CA PHE A 68 5.22 11.95 -11.27
C PHE A 68 5.38 10.67 -12.10
N PHE A 69 5.25 10.73 -13.42
CA PHE A 69 5.44 9.55 -14.25
C PHE A 69 6.91 9.09 -14.31
N HIS A 70 7.86 10.02 -14.31
CA HIS A 70 9.28 9.69 -14.31
C HIS A 70 9.69 8.81 -13.12
N TYR A 71 9.19 9.11 -11.92
CA TYR A 71 9.44 8.29 -10.72
C TYR A 71 8.39 7.20 -10.51
N GLY A 72 7.15 7.45 -10.89
CA GLY A 72 6.01 6.56 -10.69
C GLY A 72 6.09 5.29 -11.54
N ILE A 73 6.54 5.36 -12.79
CA ILE A 73 6.69 4.19 -13.66
C ILE A 73 7.68 3.17 -13.06
N PRO A 74 8.93 3.52 -12.72
CA PRO A 74 9.84 2.56 -12.11
C PRO A 74 9.34 2.05 -10.75
N SER A 75 8.74 2.90 -9.91
CA SER A 75 8.15 2.44 -8.63
C SER A 75 6.98 1.46 -8.83
N ALA A 76 6.11 1.70 -9.80
CA ALA A 76 5.03 0.80 -10.16
C ALA A 76 5.59 -0.53 -10.72
N ALA A 77 6.60 -0.47 -11.58
CA ALA A 77 7.25 -1.66 -12.11
C ALA A 77 7.87 -2.53 -11.00
N MET A 78 8.57 -1.93 -10.03
CA MET A 78 9.12 -2.66 -8.88
C MET A 78 8.02 -3.41 -8.11
N THR A 79 6.90 -2.73 -7.81
CA THR A 79 5.78 -3.32 -7.07
C THR A 79 5.07 -4.41 -7.88
N CYS A 80 4.80 -4.15 -9.16
CA CYS A 80 4.14 -5.11 -10.05
C CYS A 80 4.99 -6.38 -10.24
N LEU A 81 6.31 -6.24 -10.44
CA LEU A 81 7.19 -7.39 -10.59
C LEU A 81 7.23 -8.26 -9.33
N GLU A 82 7.23 -7.66 -8.15
CA GLU A 82 7.13 -8.38 -6.88
C GLU A 82 5.82 -9.17 -6.76
N TRP A 83 4.69 -8.52 -7.05
CA TRP A 83 3.36 -9.15 -6.95
C TRP A 83 3.16 -10.23 -8.01
N TRP A 84 3.55 -9.97 -9.25
CA TRP A 84 3.48 -10.96 -10.33
C TRP A 84 4.38 -12.16 -10.06
N LEU A 85 5.54 -11.96 -9.43
CA LEU A 85 6.39 -13.07 -9.03
C LEU A 85 5.67 -13.97 -8.03
N TYR A 86 4.95 -13.43 -7.04
CA TYR A 86 4.15 -14.24 -6.12
C TYR A 86 3.09 -15.08 -6.86
N GLU A 87 2.37 -14.47 -7.80
CA GLU A 87 1.38 -15.18 -8.63
C GLU A 87 2.03 -16.29 -9.46
N VAL A 88 3.17 -16.01 -10.11
CA VAL A 88 3.91 -17.00 -10.91
C VAL A 88 4.40 -18.17 -10.05
N ILE A 89 4.90 -17.92 -8.84
CA ILE A 89 5.36 -18.98 -7.93
C ILE A 89 4.17 -19.84 -7.47
N ILE A 90 3.03 -19.22 -7.11
CA ILE A 90 1.81 -19.95 -6.75
C ILE A 90 1.33 -20.80 -7.92
N LEU A 91 1.23 -20.24 -9.13
CA LEU A 91 0.81 -20.97 -10.32
C LEU A 91 1.77 -22.13 -10.64
N SER A 92 3.08 -21.90 -10.51
CA SER A 92 4.11 -22.92 -10.74
C SER A 92 4.01 -24.07 -9.74
N SER A 93 3.63 -23.81 -8.48
CA SER A 93 3.41 -24.88 -7.49
C SER A 93 2.29 -25.85 -7.88
N GLY A 94 1.31 -25.38 -8.67
CA GLY A 94 0.23 -26.21 -9.21
C GLY A 94 0.68 -27.18 -10.29
N LEU A 95 1.91 -27.07 -10.79
CA LEU A 95 2.51 -27.97 -11.79
C LEU A 95 3.38 -29.07 -11.15
N LEU A 96 3.57 -29.04 -9.83
CA LEU A 96 4.37 -30.03 -9.10
C LEU A 96 3.63 -31.37 -8.91
N PRO A 97 4.32 -32.48 -8.59
CA PRO A 97 3.72 -33.82 -8.52
C PRO A 97 2.55 -33.98 -7.53
N LYS A 98 2.51 -33.14 -6.48
CA LYS A 98 1.43 -33.13 -5.46
C LYS A 98 0.79 -31.75 -5.37
N PRO A 99 0.11 -31.26 -6.43
CA PRO A 99 -0.22 -29.84 -6.57
C PRO A 99 -1.09 -29.30 -5.44
N LYS A 100 -2.06 -30.08 -4.95
CA LYS A 100 -2.87 -29.67 -3.79
C LYS A 100 -2.05 -29.45 -2.52
N LEU A 101 -1.07 -30.31 -2.26
CA LEU A 101 -0.20 -30.21 -1.08
C LEU A 101 0.77 -29.04 -1.24
N GLU A 102 1.50 -29.00 -2.36
CA GLU A 102 2.52 -27.99 -2.63
C GLU A 102 1.93 -26.57 -2.69
N THR A 103 0.82 -26.38 -3.42
CA THR A 103 0.14 -25.07 -3.47
C THR A 103 -0.41 -24.64 -2.12
N SER A 104 -0.94 -25.57 -1.31
CA SER A 104 -1.45 -25.22 0.02
C SER A 104 -0.32 -24.80 0.95
N VAL A 105 0.78 -25.56 0.98
CA VAL A 105 1.97 -25.23 1.80
C VAL A 105 2.55 -23.89 1.35
N LEU A 106 2.72 -23.69 0.04
CA LEU A 106 3.23 -22.43 -0.50
C LEU A 106 2.32 -21.25 -0.15
N SER A 107 1.00 -21.41 -0.24
CA SER A 107 0.04 -20.35 0.13
C SER A 107 0.17 -19.94 1.60
N ILE A 108 0.40 -20.90 2.50
CA ILE A 108 0.66 -20.65 3.93
C ILE A 108 2.00 -19.91 4.10
N CYS A 109 3.05 -20.36 3.40
CA CYS A 109 4.36 -19.72 3.45
C CYS A 109 4.30 -18.26 2.97
N LEU A 110 3.63 -17.99 1.86
CA LEU A 110 3.46 -16.65 1.31
C LEU A 110 2.61 -15.78 2.23
N THR A 111 1.50 -16.31 2.77
CA THR A 111 0.68 -15.58 3.76
C THR A 111 1.51 -15.21 4.98
N THR A 112 2.33 -16.13 5.48
CA THR A 112 3.23 -15.89 6.62
C THR A 112 4.27 -14.82 6.29
N ALA A 113 4.86 -14.88 5.09
CA ALA A 113 5.81 -13.88 4.61
C ALA A 113 5.16 -12.49 4.50
N THR A 114 3.96 -12.38 3.93
CA THR A 114 3.23 -11.11 3.82
C THR A 114 2.84 -10.56 5.19
N LEU A 115 2.39 -11.42 6.12
CA LEU A 115 2.10 -11.01 7.50
C LEU A 115 3.34 -10.48 8.21
N HIS A 116 4.51 -11.06 7.97
CA HIS A 116 5.76 -10.53 8.49
C HIS A 116 6.15 -9.22 7.79
N TYR A 117 5.96 -9.13 6.47
CA TYR A 117 6.37 -8.01 5.62
C TYR A 117 5.66 -6.67 5.94
N VAL A 118 4.47 -6.68 6.56
CA VAL A 118 3.80 -5.42 6.96
C VAL A 118 4.64 -4.59 7.95
N ILE A 119 5.47 -5.25 8.76
CA ILE A 119 6.37 -4.59 9.73
C ILE A 119 7.52 -3.86 9.02
N PRO A 120 8.38 -4.51 8.22
CA PRO A 120 9.43 -3.82 7.49
C PRO A 120 8.87 -2.84 6.46
N ALA A 121 7.70 -3.08 5.86
CA ALA A 121 7.05 -2.10 4.99
C ALA A 121 6.75 -0.78 5.74
N GLY A 122 6.28 -0.85 7.00
CA GLY A 122 6.09 0.33 7.85
C GLY A 122 7.40 1.06 8.14
N VAL A 123 8.46 0.32 8.46
CA VAL A 123 9.81 0.90 8.66
C VAL A 123 10.32 1.54 7.37
N ALA A 124 10.17 0.88 6.22
CA ALA A 124 10.58 1.37 4.91
C ALA A 124 9.86 2.67 4.54
N ALA A 125 8.55 2.78 4.80
CA ALA A 125 7.79 4.01 4.59
C ALA A 125 8.29 5.17 5.48
N ALA A 126 8.62 4.88 6.74
CA ALA A 126 9.19 5.88 7.65
C ALA A 126 10.58 6.34 7.21
N VAL A 127 11.46 5.41 6.82
CA VAL A 127 12.80 5.69 6.30
C VAL A 127 12.71 6.50 5.01
N SER A 128 11.88 6.08 4.05
CA SER A 128 11.67 6.79 2.79
C SER A 128 11.25 8.25 3.03
N THR A 129 10.24 8.46 3.87
CA THR A 129 9.77 9.81 4.24
C THR A 129 10.89 10.65 4.86
N ARG A 130 11.66 10.10 5.81
CA ARG A 130 12.74 10.82 6.49
C ARG A 130 13.91 11.13 5.58
N VAL A 131 14.31 10.18 4.73
CA VAL A 131 15.38 10.37 3.75
C VAL A 131 14.99 11.45 2.74
N SER A 132 13.79 11.38 2.17
CA SER A 132 13.28 12.39 1.23
C SER A 132 13.23 13.78 1.85
N ASN A 133 12.74 13.90 3.09
CA ASN A 133 12.70 15.20 3.79
C ASN A 133 14.10 15.76 4.07
N ASN A 134 15.06 14.92 4.51
CA ASN A 134 16.43 15.38 4.76
C ASN A 134 17.16 15.78 3.48
N LEU A 135 17.00 15.01 2.40
CA LEU A 135 17.59 15.34 1.10
C LEU A 135 16.99 16.63 0.54
N GLY A 136 15.66 16.80 0.63
CA GLY A 136 14.99 18.05 0.23
C GLY A 136 15.41 19.26 1.04
N ALA A 137 15.83 19.07 2.30
CA ALA A 137 16.38 20.12 3.16
C ALA A 137 17.90 20.35 2.98
N GLY A 138 18.57 19.65 2.05
CA GLY A 138 20.01 19.75 1.84
C GLY A 138 20.87 19.15 2.97
N ASN A 139 20.32 18.21 3.75
CA ASN A 139 20.98 17.56 4.88
C ASN A 139 21.35 16.09 4.57
N PRO A 140 22.46 15.82 3.86
CA PRO A 140 22.86 14.47 3.49
C PRO A 140 23.25 13.61 4.69
N GLN A 141 23.79 14.20 5.76
CA GLN A 141 24.12 13.47 6.99
C GLN A 141 22.86 12.94 7.68
N GLY A 142 21.81 13.76 7.77
CA GLY A 142 20.51 13.34 8.30
C GLY A 142 19.84 12.25 7.46
N ALA A 143 19.98 12.32 6.14
CA ALA A 143 19.51 11.26 5.24
C ALA A 143 20.25 9.93 5.51
N ARG A 144 21.59 9.97 5.64
CA ARG A 144 22.39 8.77 5.97
C ARG A 144 22.01 8.17 7.32
N LEU A 145 21.80 9.01 8.35
CA LEU A 145 21.37 8.56 9.67
C LEU A 145 19.99 7.90 9.62
N SER A 146 19.07 8.43 8.80
CA SER A 146 17.73 7.84 8.61
C SER A 146 17.80 6.44 8.01
N VAL A 147 18.68 6.22 7.02
CA VAL A 147 18.94 4.88 6.45
C VAL A 147 19.51 3.93 7.49
N LEU A 148 20.55 4.35 8.22
CA LEU A 148 21.18 3.51 9.25
C LEU A 148 20.20 3.13 10.36
N SER A 149 19.37 4.08 10.81
CA SER A 149 18.35 3.82 11.83
C SER A 149 17.33 2.79 11.35
N GLY A 150 16.92 2.85 10.08
CA GLY A 150 16.04 1.86 9.46
C GLY A 150 16.66 0.47 9.40
N LEU A 151 17.94 0.37 9.02
CA LEU A 151 18.66 -0.90 9.00
C LEU A 151 18.83 -1.50 10.40
N CYS A 152 19.14 -0.69 11.41
CA CYS A 152 19.28 -1.13 12.79
C CYS A 152 17.95 -1.55 13.45
N LEU A 153 16.81 -1.02 13.00
CA LEU A 153 15.50 -1.47 13.49
C LEU A 153 15.09 -2.83 12.93
N TRP A 154 15.77 -3.28 11.87
CA TRP A 154 15.49 -4.54 11.20
C TRP A 154 16.50 -5.64 11.51
N LEU A 155 17.77 -5.28 11.75
CA LEU A 155 18.80 -6.17 12.28
C LEU A 155 18.55 -6.52 13.75
#